data_AF-A0A6A4GJ26-F1
#
_entry.id   AF-A0A6A4GJ26-F1
#
_cell.length_a   1.000
_cell.length_b   1.000
_cell.length_c   1.000
_cell.angle_alpha   90.00
_cell.angle_beta   90.00
_cell.angle_gamma   90.00
#
_symmetry.space_group_name_H-M   'P 1'
#
loop_
_entity.id
_entity.type
_entity.pdbx_description
1 polymer ?
#
loop_
_entity_poly.entity_id
_entity_poly.type
_entity_poly.pdbx_seq_one_letter_code
_entity_poly.pdbx_strand_id
1 'polypeptide(L)'
;MSTIGSSGSNLSHSFSPLQNEIISDMPSSLSAALKHFRAEGRFDLYATCPSCSFTNKARPLPGPKLFDYPEHCVNDIVGEHGVSKCGSELLTRRRDGTVQPIKPYLVSSLPDHIARCLSDATYLNQSIDATDTALHAIHTGEEQIGVQNVFEANFIKDFKGPDGKLFVDRGDKIRLRSQCTQTSSIPTASRNAEQRSHSVSSPVLI
;
A
#
# COMPACT_ATOMS: atom_id res chain seq x y z
N MET A 1 51.00 -8.93 -26.81
CA MET A 1 49.77 -8.65 -26.05
C MET A 1 49.91 -9.37 -24.71
N SER A 2 50.20 -8.65 -23.64
CA SER A 2 50.44 -9.22 -22.30
C SER A 2 49.15 -9.19 -21.48
N THR A 3 48.69 -10.35 -21.07
CA THR A 3 47.58 -10.51 -20.12
C THR A 3 48.07 -10.21 -18.71
N ILE A 4 47.59 -9.11 -18.13
CA ILE A 4 47.81 -8.77 -16.72
C ILE A 4 46.96 -9.71 -15.87
N GLY A 5 47.60 -10.65 -15.18
CA GLY A 5 46.98 -11.49 -14.17
C GLY A 5 46.62 -10.66 -12.95
N SER A 6 45.33 -10.41 -12.76
CA SER A 6 44.81 -9.77 -11.55
C SER A 6 44.80 -10.79 -10.42
N SER A 7 45.90 -10.85 -9.65
CA SER A 7 45.94 -11.55 -8.36
C SER A 7 45.01 -10.85 -7.38
N GLY A 8 43.77 -11.32 -7.28
CA GLY A 8 42.85 -10.93 -6.23
C GLY A 8 43.37 -11.45 -4.89
N SER A 9 43.93 -10.56 -4.08
CA SER A 9 44.22 -10.83 -2.68
C SER A 9 42.90 -11.07 -1.94
N ASN A 10 42.63 -12.34 -1.61
CA ASN A 10 41.60 -12.70 -0.65
C ASN A 10 42.01 -12.18 0.73
N LEU A 11 41.65 -10.92 1.01
CA LEU A 11 41.70 -10.36 2.36
C LEU A 11 40.66 -11.10 3.20
N SER A 12 41.11 -12.14 3.90
CA SER A 12 40.33 -12.82 4.93
C SER A 12 40.14 -11.86 6.09
N HIS A 13 39.08 -11.04 6.05
CA HIS A 13 38.67 -10.23 7.18
C HIS A 13 38.24 -11.17 8.32
N SER A 14 38.98 -11.16 9.43
CA SER A 14 38.55 -11.83 10.66
C SER A 14 37.54 -10.94 11.38
N PHE A 15 36.29 -11.33 11.38
CA PHE A 15 35.25 -10.67 12.16
C PHE A 15 35.35 -11.07 13.64
N SER A 16 34.98 -10.15 14.55
CA SER A 16 34.85 -10.46 15.97
C SER A 16 33.74 -11.50 16.21
N PRO A 17 33.73 -12.21 17.35
CA PRO A 17 32.66 -13.17 17.67
C PRO A 17 31.25 -12.57 17.55
N LEU A 18 31.04 -11.34 18.04
CA LEU A 18 29.77 -10.62 17.93
C LEU A 18 29.40 -10.30 16.46
N GLN A 19 30.37 -9.92 15.64
CA GLN A 19 30.14 -9.67 14.22
C GLN A 19 29.77 -10.97 13.49
N ASN A 20 30.39 -12.09 13.82
CA ASN A 20 30.02 -13.39 13.26
C ASN A 20 28.61 -13.81 13.67
N GLU A 21 28.19 -13.51 14.90
CA GLU A 21 26.82 -13.74 15.38
C GLU A 21 25.80 -12.93 14.57
N ILE A 22 26.04 -11.62 14.39
CA ILE A 22 25.18 -10.75 13.57
C ILE A 22 25.13 -11.23 12.11
N ILE A 23 26.28 -11.58 11.52
CA ILE A 23 26.34 -12.08 10.14
C ILE A 23 25.61 -13.43 10.02
N SER A 24 25.69 -14.30 11.03
CA SER A 24 24.98 -15.58 11.04
C SER A 24 23.46 -15.43 11.14
N ASP A 25 23.00 -14.35 11.76
CA ASP A 25 21.58 -14.00 11.86
C ASP A 25 21.06 -13.29 10.59
N MET A 26 21.96 -12.75 9.75
CA MET A 26 21.55 -12.12 8.50
C MET A 26 20.94 -13.15 7.53
N PRO A 27 19.72 -12.90 7.02
CA PRO A 27 19.06 -13.80 6.10
C PRO A 27 19.83 -13.90 4.77
N SER A 28 20.17 -15.12 4.38
CA SER A 28 20.96 -15.42 3.17
C SER A 28 20.19 -15.30 1.85
N SER A 29 18.88 -15.06 1.91
CA SER A 29 18.02 -14.86 0.74
C SER A 29 16.94 -13.83 1.03
N LEU A 30 16.41 -13.20 -0.03
CA LEU A 30 15.28 -12.27 0.11
C LEU A 30 14.08 -12.95 0.78
N SER A 31 13.78 -14.21 0.44
CA SER A 31 12.68 -14.96 1.08
C SER A 31 12.93 -15.17 2.57
N ALA A 32 14.16 -15.54 2.95
CA ALA A 32 14.53 -15.66 4.36
C ALA A 32 14.45 -14.31 5.08
N ALA A 33 14.79 -13.21 4.40
CA ALA A 33 14.71 -11.88 4.97
C ALA A 33 13.27 -11.45 5.21
N LEU A 34 12.40 -11.63 4.21
CA LEU A 34 10.98 -11.36 4.34
C LEU A 34 10.36 -12.18 5.47
N LYS A 35 10.73 -13.46 5.61
CA LYS A 35 10.27 -14.31 6.71
C LYS A 35 10.82 -13.85 8.06
N HIS A 36 12.12 -13.54 8.14
CA HIS A 36 12.80 -13.13 9.37
C HIS A 36 12.22 -11.81 9.92
N PHE A 37 11.97 -10.84 9.04
CA PHE A 37 11.33 -9.57 9.42
C PHE A 37 9.80 -9.67 9.58
N ARG A 38 9.22 -10.87 9.52
CA ARG A 38 7.75 -11.10 9.48
C ARG A 38 7.05 -10.22 8.43
N ALA A 39 7.77 -9.95 7.35
CA ALA A 39 7.36 -9.19 6.20
C ALA A 39 6.87 -10.10 5.06
N GLU A 40 6.34 -11.29 5.39
CA GLU A 40 5.49 -12.08 4.50
C GLU A 40 4.17 -11.33 4.28
N GLY A 41 4.25 -10.15 3.66
CA GLY A 41 3.08 -9.40 3.25
C GLY A 41 2.29 -10.27 2.28
N ARG A 42 1.01 -10.45 2.54
CA ARG A 42 0.11 -10.92 1.48
C ARG A 42 -0.07 -9.77 0.53
N PHE A 43 0.38 -9.98 -0.71
CA PHE A 43 0.13 -9.05 -1.79
C PHE A 43 -0.78 -9.70 -2.81
N ASP A 44 -1.70 -8.90 -3.31
CA ASP A 44 -2.48 -9.25 -4.49
C ASP A 44 -1.87 -8.54 -5.70
N LEU A 45 -1.69 -9.30 -6.78
CA LEU A 45 -1.29 -8.77 -8.08
C LEU A 45 -2.51 -8.55 -8.98
N TYR A 46 -2.47 -7.46 -9.74
CA TYR A 46 -3.52 -7.07 -10.66
C TYR A 46 -2.92 -6.65 -12.00
N ALA A 47 -3.70 -6.78 -13.06
CA ALA A 47 -3.49 -6.09 -14.33
C ALA A 47 -4.58 -5.00 -14.50
N THR A 48 -4.15 -3.75 -14.59
CA THR A 48 -5.05 -2.61 -14.77
C THR A 48 -5.38 -2.45 -16.25
N CYS A 49 -6.66 -2.40 -16.59
CA CYS A 49 -7.11 -2.20 -17.96
C CYS A 49 -6.66 -0.83 -18.49
N PRO A 50 -5.96 -0.75 -19.64
CA PRO A 50 -5.54 0.52 -20.20
C PRO A 50 -6.72 1.36 -20.70
N SER A 51 -7.88 0.75 -21.00
CA SER A 51 -9.04 1.44 -21.56
C SER A 51 -10.02 1.97 -20.51
N CYS A 52 -10.33 1.18 -19.48
CA CYS A 52 -11.32 1.56 -18.45
C CYS A 52 -10.75 1.68 -17.03
N SER A 53 -9.44 1.48 -16.83
CA SER A 53 -8.77 1.52 -15.52
C SER A 53 -9.25 0.49 -14.47
N PHE A 54 -10.11 -0.46 -14.84
CA PHE A 54 -10.49 -1.56 -13.96
C PHE A 54 -9.31 -2.48 -13.61
N THR A 55 -9.20 -2.90 -12.36
CA THR A 55 -8.13 -3.77 -11.86
C THR A 55 -8.56 -5.24 -11.91
N ASN A 56 -7.88 -6.03 -12.75
CA ASN A 56 -8.19 -7.45 -12.94
C ASN A 56 -7.21 -8.28 -12.10
N LYS A 57 -7.73 -9.04 -11.13
CA LYS A 57 -6.91 -9.82 -10.19
C LYS A 57 -6.18 -10.97 -10.89
N ALA A 58 -4.89 -11.12 -10.62
CA ALA A 58 -4.10 -12.27 -11.05
C ALA A 58 -4.42 -13.50 -10.20
N ARG A 59 -4.37 -14.68 -10.80
CA ARG A 59 -4.53 -15.96 -10.11
C ARG A 59 -3.16 -16.51 -9.75
N PRO A 60 -2.90 -16.87 -8.48
CA PRO A 60 -1.67 -17.56 -8.14
C PRO A 60 -1.63 -18.93 -8.83
N LEU A 61 -0.47 -19.31 -9.37
CA LEU A 61 -0.24 -20.61 -10.00
C LEU A 61 0.75 -21.44 -9.18
N PRO A 62 0.61 -22.78 -9.17
CA PRO A 62 1.65 -23.66 -8.66
C PRO A 62 2.83 -23.72 -9.63
N GLY A 63 4.07 -23.70 -9.11
CA GLY A 63 5.29 -23.94 -9.88
C GLY A 63 6.10 -22.68 -10.22
N PRO A 64 6.94 -22.73 -11.28
CA PRO A 64 7.90 -21.66 -11.59
C PRO A 64 7.23 -20.38 -12.11
N LYS A 65 6.02 -20.48 -12.64
CA LYS A 65 5.16 -19.31 -12.91
C LYS A 65 4.38 -19.02 -11.64
N LEU A 66 4.61 -17.85 -11.05
CA LEU A 66 3.97 -17.47 -9.78
C LEU A 66 2.51 -17.02 -9.97
N PHE A 67 2.18 -16.41 -11.11
CA PHE A 67 0.88 -15.79 -11.35
C PHE A 67 0.41 -15.93 -12.80
N ASP A 68 -0.90 -16.08 -12.97
CA ASP A 68 -1.63 -16.03 -14.23
C ASP A 68 -2.50 -14.78 -14.27
N TYR A 69 -2.41 -14.01 -15.37
CA TYR A 69 -3.20 -12.80 -15.55
C TYR A 69 -4.27 -13.06 -16.61
N PRO A 70 -5.50 -12.52 -16.45
CA PRO A 70 -6.50 -12.61 -17.50
C PRO A 70 -6.00 -11.90 -18.76
N GLU A 71 -6.23 -12.50 -19.93
CA GLU A 71 -5.81 -11.93 -21.22
C GLU A 71 -6.59 -10.66 -21.58
N HIS A 72 -7.87 -10.59 -21.17
CA HIS A 72 -8.80 -9.52 -21.50
C HIS A 72 -9.50 -8.97 -20.25
N CYS A 73 -9.89 -7.70 -20.29
CA CYS A 73 -10.61 -7.05 -19.20
C CYS A 73 -12.03 -7.60 -19.03
N VAL A 74 -12.37 -7.99 -17.80
CA VAL A 74 -13.67 -8.58 -17.47
C VAL A 74 -14.71 -7.56 -16.99
N ASN A 75 -14.34 -6.27 -16.92
CA ASN A 75 -15.19 -5.21 -16.40
C ASN A 75 -16.47 -5.04 -17.23
N ASP A 76 -17.58 -4.86 -16.52
CA ASP A 76 -18.88 -4.47 -17.08
C ASP A 76 -19.01 -2.95 -17.00
N ILE A 77 -19.10 -2.32 -18.16
CA ILE A 77 -19.29 -0.87 -18.32
C ILE A 77 -20.78 -0.62 -18.49
N VAL A 78 -21.36 0.12 -17.55
CA VAL A 78 -22.74 0.59 -17.61
C VAL A 78 -22.80 1.87 -18.46
N GLY A 79 -23.53 1.82 -19.57
CA GLY A 79 -23.78 2.96 -20.45
C GLY A 79 -25.27 3.20 -20.67
N GLU A 80 -25.59 4.21 -21.48
CA GLU A 80 -26.98 4.61 -21.78
C GLU A 80 -27.82 3.47 -22.40
N HIS A 81 -27.18 2.53 -23.10
CA HIS A 81 -27.83 1.41 -23.78
C HIS A 81 -27.72 0.08 -23.03
N GLY A 82 -27.40 0.12 -21.73
CA GLY A 82 -27.28 -1.08 -20.89
C GLY A 82 -25.83 -1.40 -20.52
N VAL A 83 -25.56 -2.68 -20.28
CA VAL A 83 -24.26 -3.16 -19.79
C VAL A 83 -23.46 -3.78 -20.92
N SER A 84 -22.21 -3.35 -21.08
CA SER A 84 -21.28 -3.87 -22.09
C SER A 84 -19.96 -4.34 -21.46
N LYS A 85 -19.33 -5.37 -22.02
CA LYS A 85 -18.01 -5.82 -21.58
C LYS A 85 -16.91 -4.93 -22.16
N CYS A 86 -15.92 -4.56 -21.35
CA CYS A 86 -14.75 -3.81 -21.82
C CYS A 86 -13.93 -4.63 -22.82
N GLY A 87 -13.56 -5.87 -22.48
CA GLY A 87 -12.87 -6.80 -23.37
C GLY A 87 -11.46 -6.40 -23.84
N SER A 88 -10.94 -5.24 -23.44
CA SER A 88 -9.62 -4.76 -23.87
C SER A 88 -8.50 -5.69 -23.42
N GLU A 89 -7.49 -5.87 -24.27
CA GLU A 89 -6.30 -6.65 -23.95
C GLU A 89 -5.61 -6.10 -22.70
N LEU A 90 -5.21 -7.02 -21.82
CA LEU A 90 -4.48 -6.71 -20.59
C LEU A 90 -3.01 -7.10 -20.68
N LEU A 91 -2.66 -7.99 -21.61
CA LEU A 91 -1.32 -8.54 -21.76
C LEU A 91 -0.70 -8.07 -23.06
N THR A 92 0.62 -7.95 -23.06
CA THR A 92 1.42 -7.68 -24.25
C THR A 92 2.50 -8.74 -24.41
N ARG A 93 2.81 -9.08 -25.66
CA ARG A 93 3.87 -10.02 -26.00
C ARG A 93 5.15 -9.26 -26.32
N ARG A 94 6.24 -9.56 -25.61
CA ARG A 94 7.58 -9.02 -25.88
C ARG A 94 8.23 -9.74 -27.07
N ARG A 95 9.35 -9.19 -27.56
CA ARG A 95 10.11 -9.73 -28.70
C ARG A 95 10.66 -11.14 -28.44
N ASP A 96 10.93 -11.48 -27.19
CA ASP A 96 11.37 -12.81 -26.73
C ASP A 96 10.21 -13.81 -26.61
N GLY A 97 8.99 -13.42 -26.98
CA GLY A 97 7.78 -14.24 -26.86
C GLY A 97 7.16 -14.26 -25.46
N THR A 98 7.76 -13.59 -24.47
CA THR A 98 7.21 -13.54 -23.11
C THR A 98 5.93 -12.70 -23.09
N VAL A 99 4.95 -13.16 -22.31
CA VAL A 99 3.66 -12.48 -22.13
C VAL A 99 3.64 -11.86 -20.74
N GLN A 100 3.31 -10.57 -20.66
CA GLN A 100 3.25 -9.82 -19.41
C GLN A 100 2.06 -8.85 -19.40
N PRO A 101 1.56 -8.46 -18.22
CA PRO A 101 0.55 -7.40 -18.14
C PRO A 101 1.07 -6.07 -18.69
N ILE A 102 0.21 -5.33 -19.41
CA ILE A 102 0.50 -3.99 -19.94
C ILE A 102 0.73 -3.01 -18.79
N LYS A 103 -0.11 -3.09 -17.75
CA LYS A 103 -0.03 -2.25 -16.54
C LYS A 103 -0.17 -3.10 -15.29
N PRO A 104 0.90 -3.74 -14.79
CA PRO A 104 0.86 -4.48 -13.53
C PRO A 104 0.65 -3.53 -12.36
N TYR A 105 -0.07 -4.01 -11.35
CA TYR A 105 -0.30 -3.29 -10.11
C TYR A 105 -0.21 -4.27 -8.94
N LEU A 106 0.59 -3.91 -7.93
CA LEU A 106 0.81 -4.71 -6.72
C LEU A 106 0.16 -3.99 -5.55
N VAL A 107 -0.70 -4.69 -4.81
CA VAL A 107 -1.41 -4.13 -3.65
C VAL A 107 -1.10 -4.98 -2.44
N SER A 108 -0.64 -4.35 -1.36
CA SER A 108 -0.58 -5.00 -0.05
C SER A 108 -1.98 -5.23 0.47
N SER A 109 -2.24 -6.39 1.06
CA SER A 109 -3.50 -6.69 1.77
C SER A 109 -3.78 -5.59 2.81
N LEU A 110 -4.83 -4.80 2.57
CA LEU A 110 -5.28 -3.79 3.52
C LEU A 110 -5.64 -4.42 4.88
N PRO A 111 -6.34 -5.58 4.94
CA PRO A 111 -6.55 -6.28 6.21
C PRO A 111 -5.26 -6.62 6.95
N ASP A 112 -4.24 -7.13 6.26
CA ASP A 112 -2.96 -7.48 6.89
C ASP A 112 -2.23 -6.22 7.37
N HIS A 113 -2.29 -5.14 6.58
CA HIS A 113 -1.73 -3.85 6.97
C HIS A 113 -2.38 -3.33 8.25
N ILE A 114 -3.73 -3.32 8.30
CA ILE A 114 -4.50 -2.90 9.47
C ILE A 114 -4.17 -3.80 10.68
N ALA A 115 -4.20 -5.12 10.50
CA ALA A 115 -3.91 -6.07 11.58
C ALA A 115 -2.52 -5.85 12.18
N ARG A 116 -1.53 -5.60 11.33
CA ARG A 116 -0.16 -5.28 11.76
C ARG A 116 -0.09 -3.96 12.53
N CYS A 117 -0.76 -2.90 12.04
CA CYS A 117 -0.83 -1.62 12.75
C CYS A 117 -1.50 -1.76 14.12
N LEU A 118 -2.56 -2.56 14.22
CA LEU A 118 -3.29 -2.78 15.48
C LEU A 118 -2.59 -3.72 16.46
N SER A 119 -1.71 -4.59 15.96
CA SER A 119 -0.95 -5.53 16.81
C SER A 119 0.27 -4.89 17.47
N ASP A 120 0.70 -3.72 16.99
CA ASP A 120 1.78 -2.95 17.60
C ASP A 120 1.20 -1.99 18.65
N ALA A 121 1.51 -2.26 19.92
CA ALA A 121 1.04 -1.48 21.05
C ALA A 121 1.43 0.00 20.95
N THR A 122 2.56 0.32 20.31
CA THR A 122 3.02 1.70 20.15
C THR A 122 2.07 2.48 19.25
N TYR A 123 1.78 1.94 18.06
CA TYR A 123 0.84 2.57 17.12
C TYR A 123 -0.57 2.64 17.70
N LEU A 124 -0.99 1.58 18.40
CA LEU A 124 -2.29 1.53 19.05
C LEU A 124 -2.46 2.63 20.10
N ASN A 125 -1.49 2.77 21.00
CA ASN A 125 -1.51 3.79 22.06
C ASN A 125 -1.45 5.19 21.47
N GLN A 126 -0.60 5.43 20.47
CA GLN A 126 -0.54 6.72 19.77
C GLN A 126 -1.88 7.09 19.12
N SER A 127 -2.57 6.12 18.52
CA SER A 127 -3.90 6.36 17.93
C SER A 127 -4.95 6.66 18.99
N ILE A 128 -4.89 5.97 20.14
CA ILE A 128 -5.78 6.21 21.28
C ILE A 128 -5.55 7.61 21.83
N ASP A 129 -4.32 7.96 22.16
CA ASP A 129 -3.96 9.25 22.76
C ASP A 129 -4.35 10.42 21.84
N ALA A 130 -4.10 10.29 20.53
CA ALA A 130 -4.49 11.32 19.56
C ALA A 130 -6.01 11.49 19.46
N THR A 131 -6.76 10.38 19.54
CA THR A 131 -8.23 10.41 19.50
C THR A 131 -8.80 11.04 20.77
N ASP A 132 -8.28 10.65 21.93
CA ASP A 132 -8.73 11.16 23.23
C ASP A 132 -8.39 12.66 23.39
N THR A 133 -7.21 13.07 22.92
CA THR A 133 -6.80 14.49 22.87
C THR A 133 -7.73 15.30 21.97
N ALA A 134 -8.06 14.79 20.78
CA ALA A 134 -8.96 15.47 19.86
C ALA A 134 -10.39 15.59 20.42
N LEU A 135 -10.90 14.54 21.06
CA LEU A 135 -12.21 14.56 21.71
C LEU A 135 -12.25 15.53 22.89
N HIS A 136 -11.18 15.57 23.70
CA HIS A 136 -11.04 16.54 24.79
C HIS A 136 -11.11 17.98 24.26
N ALA A 137 -10.34 18.30 23.22
CA ALA A 137 -10.35 19.64 22.62
C ALA A 137 -11.74 20.06 22.10
N ILE A 138 -12.51 19.12 21.53
CA ILE A 138 -13.90 19.39 21.10
C ILE A 138 -14.79 19.71 22.29
N HIS A 139 -14.66 18.98 23.41
CA HIS A 139 -15.46 19.21 24.61
C HIS A 139 -15.11 20.51 25.35
N THR A 140 -13.83 20.87 25.41
CA THR A 140 -13.38 22.09 26.09
C THR A 140 -13.51 23.33 25.22
N GLY A 141 -13.66 23.17 23.89
CA GLY A 141 -13.64 24.28 22.94
C GLY A 141 -12.25 24.92 22.81
N GLU A 142 -11.18 24.21 23.20
CA GLU A 142 -9.82 24.70 23.04
C GLU A 142 -9.45 24.77 21.55
N GLU A 143 -9.26 25.99 21.05
CA GLU A 143 -8.71 26.19 19.72
C GLU A 143 -7.22 25.83 19.72
N GLN A 144 -6.88 24.78 18.98
CA GLN A 144 -5.48 24.42 18.76
C GLN A 144 -4.84 25.39 17.76
N ILE A 145 -3.69 25.93 18.15
CA ILE A 145 -2.88 26.79 17.28
C ILE A 145 -2.14 25.89 16.28
N GLY A 146 -2.82 25.54 15.20
CA GLY A 146 -2.31 24.70 14.12
C GLY A 146 -2.71 23.22 14.20
N VAL A 147 -2.45 22.50 13.12
CA VAL A 147 -2.75 21.06 12.97
C VAL A 147 -1.43 20.30 13.04
N GLN A 148 -1.15 19.64 14.17
CA GLN A 148 0.02 18.79 14.39
C GLN A 148 -0.22 17.35 13.95
N ASN A 149 -1.46 16.89 13.99
CA ASN A 149 -1.83 15.54 13.56
C ASN A 149 -3.18 15.53 12.82
N VAL A 150 -3.48 14.42 12.14
CA VAL A 150 -4.67 14.30 11.29
C VAL A 150 -6.00 14.43 12.07
N PHE A 151 -6.03 14.04 13.35
CA PHE A 151 -7.24 14.11 14.19
C PHE A 151 -7.58 15.54 14.59
N GLU A 152 -6.63 16.47 14.46
CA GLU A 152 -6.84 17.89 14.73
C GLU A 152 -7.46 18.64 13.55
N ALA A 153 -7.48 18.03 12.36
CA ALA A 153 -8.09 18.63 11.18
C ALA A 153 -9.60 18.82 11.40
N ASN A 154 -10.09 20.03 11.07
CA ASN A 154 -11.50 20.41 11.27
C ASN A 154 -12.48 19.38 10.70
N PHE A 155 -12.19 18.84 9.50
CA PHE A 155 -13.02 17.80 8.91
C PHE A 155 -13.15 16.55 9.79
N ILE A 156 -12.07 16.11 10.45
CA ILE A 156 -12.10 14.90 11.31
C ILE A 156 -12.90 15.16 12.59
N LYS A 157 -12.77 16.36 13.18
CA LYS A 157 -13.50 16.76 14.39
C LYS A 157 -15.03 16.70 14.20
N ASP A 158 -15.50 17.06 13.01
CA ASP A 158 -16.92 17.06 12.66
C ASP A 158 -17.39 15.79 11.93
N PHE A 159 -16.47 14.88 11.58
CA PHE A 159 -16.80 13.70 10.80
C PHE A 159 -17.61 12.70 11.64
N LYS A 160 -18.86 12.49 11.25
CA LYS A 160 -19.75 11.51 11.88
C LYS A 160 -19.76 10.20 11.11
N GLY A 161 -19.70 9.10 11.85
CA GLY A 161 -19.90 7.76 11.30
C GLY A 161 -21.36 7.52 10.88
N PRO A 162 -21.65 6.35 10.26
CA PRO A 162 -23.02 5.94 9.94
C PRO A 162 -23.96 5.87 11.16
N ASP A 163 -23.40 5.75 12.36
CA ASP A 163 -24.11 5.75 13.64
C ASP A 163 -24.36 7.16 14.21
N GLY A 164 -23.98 8.22 13.48
CA GLY A 164 -24.15 9.62 13.89
C GLY A 164 -23.17 10.09 14.96
N LYS A 165 -22.28 9.22 15.46
CA LYS A 165 -21.25 9.57 16.46
C LYS A 165 -20.01 10.13 15.78
N LEU A 166 -19.29 11.02 16.48
CA LEU A 166 -18.04 11.56 16.00
C LEU A 166 -17.02 10.44 15.79
N PHE A 167 -16.18 10.58 14.76
CA PHE A 167 -15.12 9.62 14.49
C PHE A 167 -14.09 9.55 15.63
N VAL A 168 -13.88 10.67 16.32
CA VAL A 168 -13.02 10.73 17.50
C VAL A 168 -13.73 10.24 18.78
N ASP A 169 -15.05 10.01 18.75
CA ASP A 169 -15.77 9.35 19.83
C ASP A 169 -15.71 7.83 19.64
N ARG A 170 -14.64 7.26 20.18
CA ARG A 170 -14.28 5.84 20.00
C ARG A 170 -15.08 4.91 20.93
N GLY A 171 -15.47 5.38 22.13
CA GLY A 171 -16.01 4.52 23.18
C GLY A 171 -15.09 3.31 23.41
N ASP A 172 -15.65 2.10 23.36
CA ASP A 172 -14.90 0.84 23.54
C ASP A 172 -14.31 0.27 22.24
N LYS A 173 -14.44 0.98 21.10
CA LYS A 173 -14.01 0.49 19.77
C LYS A 173 -13.03 1.45 19.14
N ILE A 174 -12.09 0.97 18.33
CA ILE A 174 -11.24 1.83 17.52
C ILE A 174 -11.91 2.02 16.16
N ARG A 175 -12.11 3.28 15.76
CA ARG A 175 -12.62 3.62 14.44
C ARG A 175 -11.45 3.83 13.50
N LEU A 176 -11.43 3.10 12.40
CA LEU A 176 -10.41 3.23 11.37
C LEU A 176 -10.96 3.99 10.16
N ARG A 177 -10.16 4.91 9.64
CA ARG A 177 -10.42 5.58 8.39
C ARG A 177 -9.24 5.34 7.46
N SER A 178 -9.49 4.68 6.34
CA SER A 178 -8.53 4.58 5.25
C SER A 178 -8.72 5.77 4.31
N GLN A 179 -7.69 6.59 4.15
CA GLN A 179 -7.65 7.58 3.09
C GLN A 179 -7.02 6.95 1.86
N CYS A 180 -7.78 6.82 0.78
CA CYS A 180 -7.22 6.47 -0.51
C CYS A 180 -6.83 7.77 -1.22
N THR A 181 -5.56 8.17 -1.10
CA THR A 181 -5.05 9.33 -1.85
C THR A 181 -4.69 8.85 -3.26
N GLN A 182 -5.56 9.13 -4.23
CA GLN A 182 -5.20 8.97 -5.64
C GLN A 182 -4.37 10.17 -6.08
N THR A 183 -3.05 10.05 -6.02
CA THR A 183 -2.17 11.00 -6.69
C THR A 183 -2.09 10.65 -8.17
N SER A 184 -2.92 11.29 -9.00
CA SER A 184 -2.72 11.26 -10.44
C SER A 184 -1.55 12.19 -10.78
N SER A 185 -0.31 11.70 -10.65
CA SER A 185 0.82 12.39 -11.25
C SER A 185 0.74 12.20 -12.76
N ILE A 186 0.13 13.16 -13.46
CA ILE A 186 0.34 13.31 -14.90
C ILE A 186 1.77 13.85 -15.06
N PRO A 187 2.72 13.12 -15.68
CA PRO A 187 4.03 13.66 -15.96
C PRO A 187 3.92 14.60 -17.17
N THR A 188 3.38 15.79 -16.95
CA THR A 188 3.48 16.90 -17.90
C THR A 188 4.21 18.05 -17.23
N ALA A 189 5.36 18.41 -17.81
CA ALA A 189 6.09 19.62 -17.49
C ALA A 189 5.17 20.83 -17.66
N SER A 190 4.51 21.24 -16.58
CA SER A 190 3.81 22.51 -16.50
C SER A 190 4.04 23.09 -15.12
N ARG A 191 4.89 24.12 -15.04
CA ARG A 191 4.96 24.99 -13.88
C ARG A 191 3.60 25.65 -13.75
N ASN A 192 2.97 25.53 -12.58
CA ASN A 192 1.65 26.02 -12.19
C ASN A 192 0.55 24.94 -12.26
N ALA A 193 0.51 24.07 -11.24
CA ALA A 193 -0.67 23.28 -10.93
C ALA A 193 -1.00 23.44 -9.44
N GLU A 194 -2.11 24.11 -9.19
CA GLU A 194 -2.78 24.19 -7.90
C GLU A 194 -3.30 22.78 -7.56
N GLN A 195 -2.80 22.19 -6.46
CA GLN A 195 -3.23 20.86 -6.01
C GLN A 195 -4.66 20.92 -5.48
N ARG A 196 -5.64 20.45 -6.25
CA ARG A 196 -6.95 20.07 -5.72
C ARG A 196 -6.96 18.59 -5.40
N SER A 197 -6.99 18.27 -4.11
CA SER A 197 -7.24 16.92 -3.61
C SER A 197 -8.75 16.64 -3.64
N HIS A 198 -9.17 15.63 -4.40
CA HIS A 198 -10.51 15.09 -4.31
C HIS A 198 -10.48 13.87 -3.38
N SER A 199 -11.11 13.98 -2.21
CA SER A 199 -11.30 12.86 -1.29
C SER A 199 -12.54 12.07 -1.72
N VAL A 200 -12.34 10.84 -2.18
CA VAL A 200 -13.42 9.87 -2.34
C VAL A 200 -13.51 9.08 -1.04
N SER A 201 -14.63 9.21 -0.32
CA SER A 201 -14.84 8.50 0.94
C SER A 201 -15.25 7.05 0.64
N SER A 202 -14.40 6.09 0.95
CA SER A 202 -14.73 4.67 0.94
C SER A 202 -15.60 4.30 2.15
N PRO A 203 -16.41 3.22 2.08
CA PRO A 203 -17.22 2.75 3.21
C PRO A 203 -16.35 2.34 4.39
N VAL A 204 -16.83 2.69 5.59
CA VAL A 204 -16.23 2.32 6.88
C VAL A 204 -16.43 0.81 7.09
N LEU A 205 -15.33 0.07 7.26
CA LEU A 205 -15.35 -1.30 7.78
C LEU A 205 -15.55 -1.20 9.30
N ILE A 206 -16.68 -1.69 9.79
CA ILE A 206 -17.02 -1.82 11.22
C ILE A 206 -16.58 -3.19 11.71
#